data_AF-A0A1C5SW08-F1
#
_entry.id   AF-A0A1C5SW08-F1
#
_cell.length_a   1.000
_cell.length_b   1.000
_cell.length_c   1.000
_cell.angle_alpha   90.00
_cell.angle_beta   90.00
_cell.angle_gamma   90.00
#
_symmetry.space_group_name_H-M   'P 1'
#
loop_
_entity.id
_entity.type
_entity.pdbx_description
1 polymer ?
#
loop_
_entity_poly.entity_id
_entity_poly.type
_entity_poly.pdbx_seq_one_letter_code
_entity_poly.pdbx_strand_id
1 'polypeptide(L)'
;MIQILTHSGNEKELLGKDIKLNKIHDAEALDSFEINIISLQDDNMWVTHERNPVTINTIDDFKSLSKMIASSKKSKIIIFLPQNSRFTYNTWERDCKYWKYREFKDTLGNFQTVLGQVFQPLSVLNIIYENTTTLVGNNKVLASFHFDENAEHALTKSEKSNKPTTVEVKGKIVSTLNISKNNEVQDFLSLIGLIKEKSKSPEWMEGIYMFDDDNQLKIIQKNNKVIEMANENISNAMKVIDQNKRYKSVLYTSGDELVEVIFEILENMLGCDLSEFTDKKKEDFKFKLNDKVFIGEIKGVTPNVKKSNVSQLDVHVQEYLDDNDEESKNIVALLIINHQRSKPISAREGVNDEVIKLAERNGSLIVETITLLKLFEQYLLGEKNRDECIDSLVNNTGLLNCD
;
A
#
# COMPACT_ATOMS: atom_id res chain seq x y z
N MET A 1 3.04 32.18 4.40
CA MET A 1 3.49 30.77 4.57
C MET A 1 4.19 30.62 5.91
N ILE A 2 3.96 29.51 6.61
CA ILE A 2 4.45 29.23 7.98
C ILE A 2 5.51 28.12 7.91
N GLN A 3 6.64 28.30 8.58
CA GLN A 3 7.59 27.22 8.85
C GLN A 3 7.45 26.76 10.30
N ILE A 4 7.33 25.45 10.51
CA ILE A 4 7.37 24.83 11.84
C ILE A 4 8.65 24.00 11.93
N LEU A 5 9.45 24.29 12.96
CA LEU A 5 10.69 23.60 13.27
C LEU A 5 10.47 22.72 14.48
N THR A 6 10.59 21.41 14.30
CA THR A 6 10.52 20.39 15.36
C THR A 6 11.82 19.60 15.43
N HIS A 7 11.99 18.75 16.42
CA HIS A 7 13.17 17.88 16.48
C HIS A 7 13.15 16.82 15.37
N SER A 8 11.99 16.16 15.17
CA SER A 8 11.86 15.04 14.25
C SER A 8 11.50 15.45 12.82
N GLY A 9 10.81 16.58 12.64
CA GLY A 9 10.46 17.16 11.33
C GLY A 9 9.48 16.32 10.51
N ASN A 10 8.75 15.39 11.13
CA ASN A 10 7.90 14.41 10.46
C ASN A 10 6.52 14.21 11.14
N GLU A 11 6.16 15.10 12.06
CA GLU A 11 4.92 15.11 12.80
C GLU A 11 3.73 15.38 11.87
N LYS A 12 3.04 14.30 11.46
CA LYS A 12 1.90 14.37 10.54
C LYS A 12 0.75 15.25 11.06
N GLU A 13 0.58 15.34 12.37
CA GLU A 13 -0.47 16.13 13.01
C GLU A 13 -0.31 17.64 12.80
N LEU A 14 0.91 18.12 12.52
CA LEU A 14 1.21 19.52 12.25
C LEU A 14 1.09 19.90 10.77
N LEU A 15 0.86 18.94 9.87
CA LEU A 15 0.74 19.21 8.44
C LEU A 15 -0.55 19.98 8.13
N GLY A 16 -0.44 20.95 7.23
CA GLY A 16 -1.52 21.85 6.89
C GLY A 16 -1.27 22.63 5.62
N LYS A 17 -2.33 23.27 5.12
CA LYS A 17 -2.22 24.25 4.04
C LYS A 17 -1.32 25.39 4.51
N ASP A 18 -0.38 25.81 3.66
CA ASP A 18 0.58 26.89 3.91
C ASP A 18 1.57 26.64 5.07
N ILE A 19 1.68 25.40 5.57
CA ILE A 19 2.68 24.97 6.55
C ILE A 19 3.78 24.17 5.87
N LYS A 20 5.03 24.52 6.17
CA LYS A 20 6.21 23.71 5.89
C LYS A 20 6.81 23.20 7.19
N LEU A 21 6.86 21.89 7.35
CA LEU A 21 7.46 21.24 8.52
C LEU A 21 8.91 20.86 8.20
N ASN A 22 9.83 21.29 9.04
CA ASN A 22 11.26 21.02 8.92
C ASN A 22 11.83 20.60 10.28
N LYS A 23 12.97 19.90 10.28
CA LYS A 23 13.75 19.71 11.50
C LYS A 23 14.40 21.02 11.90
N ILE A 24 14.65 21.21 13.19
CA ILE A 24 15.48 22.33 13.68
C ILE A 24 16.87 22.32 13.01
N HIS A 25 17.46 21.13 12.83
CA HIS A 25 18.72 20.94 12.09
C HIS A 25 18.63 21.42 10.62
N ASP A 26 17.48 21.21 9.98
CA ASP A 26 17.24 21.49 8.55
C ASP A 26 16.47 22.81 8.34
N ALA A 27 16.56 23.74 9.31
CA ALA A 27 15.81 24.99 9.25
C ALA A 27 16.18 25.80 8.00
N GLU A 28 15.16 26.21 7.24
CA GLU A 28 15.35 27.12 6.11
C GLU A 28 15.44 28.56 6.60
N ALA A 29 15.94 29.45 5.73
CA ALA A 29 16.06 30.87 6.02
C ALA A 29 14.74 31.43 6.60
N LEU A 30 14.79 31.90 7.86
CA LEU A 30 13.56 32.27 8.60
C LEU A 30 12.76 33.37 7.87
N ASP A 31 13.44 34.33 7.25
CA ASP A 31 12.82 35.43 6.51
C ASP A 31 12.15 35.01 5.18
N SER A 32 12.27 33.73 4.77
CA SER A 32 11.47 33.15 3.67
C SER A 32 10.03 32.83 4.09
N PHE A 33 9.72 32.90 5.38
CA PHE A 33 8.41 32.63 5.95
C PHE A 33 7.89 33.84 6.70
N GLU A 34 6.57 33.99 6.74
CA GLU A 34 5.93 35.07 7.50
C GLU A 34 5.98 34.79 9.01
N ILE A 35 5.84 33.51 9.36
CA ILE A 35 5.84 33.02 10.73
C ILE A 35 6.75 31.80 10.80
N ASN A 36 7.64 31.80 11.79
CA ASN A 36 8.46 30.65 12.17
C ASN A 36 8.06 30.20 13.58
N ILE A 37 7.63 28.94 13.70
CA ILE A 37 7.31 28.31 14.97
C ILE A 37 8.43 27.34 15.30
N ILE A 38 9.10 27.55 16.43
CA ILE A 38 10.14 26.68 16.96
C ILE A 38 9.51 25.89 18.11
N SER A 39 9.22 24.61 17.86
CA SER A 39 8.66 23.73 18.88
C SER A 39 9.76 22.97 19.60
N LEU A 40 9.86 23.21 20.90
CA LEU A 40 10.78 22.52 21.80
C LEU A 40 10.06 21.43 22.62
N GLN A 41 8.93 20.94 22.12
CA GLN A 41 8.00 20.05 22.84
C GLN A 41 8.25 18.56 22.59
N ASP A 42 9.15 18.20 21.67
CA ASP A 42 9.49 16.80 21.41
C ASP A 42 10.40 16.26 22.52
N ASP A 43 9.87 15.34 23.32
CA ASP A 43 10.60 14.69 24.42
C ASP A 43 11.91 14.03 23.98
N ASN A 44 12.00 13.58 22.72
CA ASN A 44 13.20 12.89 22.20
C ASN A 44 14.40 13.83 22.04
N MET A 45 14.18 15.15 21.98
CA MET A 45 15.27 16.11 21.88
C MET A 45 16.00 16.34 23.20
N TRP A 46 15.36 15.98 24.32
CA TRP A 46 15.81 16.29 25.67
C TRP A 46 16.63 15.16 26.27
N VAL A 47 17.72 14.84 25.56
CA VAL A 47 18.64 13.74 25.90
C VAL A 47 20.08 14.25 25.90
N THR A 48 20.87 13.82 26.87
CA THR A 48 22.30 14.12 26.93
C THR A 48 23.15 12.93 27.33
N HIS A 49 24.33 12.84 26.72
CA HIS A 49 25.36 11.90 27.14
C HIS A 49 26.14 12.36 28.38
N GLU A 50 25.87 13.56 28.88
CA GLU A 50 26.48 14.08 30.09
C GLU A 50 25.93 13.44 31.37
N ARG A 51 26.73 13.55 32.44
CA ARG A 51 26.38 13.02 33.78
C ARG A 51 25.21 13.73 34.46
N ASN A 52 24.87 14.91 33.98
CA ASN A 52 23.82 15.77 34.52
C ASN A 52 23.04 16.41 33.37
N PRO A 53 21.77 16.75 33.57
CA PRO A 53 20.93 17.37 32.54
C PRO A 53 21.25 18.86 32.40
N VAL A 54 22.47 19.21 31.98
CA VAL A 54 22.97 20.60 31.84
C VAL A 54 23.08 21.07 30.38
N THR A 55 22.96 20.13 29.44
CA THR A 55 23.00 20.34 27.98
C THR A 55 22.18 19.23 27.32
N ILE A 56 21.90 19.35 26.02
CA ILE A 56 21.37 18.26 25.18
C ILE A 56 22.41 17.86 24.12
N ASN A 57 22.23 16.69 23.52
CA ASN A 57 23.13 16.19 22.47
C ASN A 57 23.12 17.08 21.21
N THR A 58 22.00 17.74 20.91
CA THR A 58 21.81 18.59 19.73
C THR A 58 21.97 20.08 20.05
N ILE A 59 22.75 20.44 21.07
CA ILE A 59 22.87 21.84 21.54
C ILE A 59 23.43 22.79 20.47
N ASP A 60 24.22 22.29 19.54
CA ASP A 60 24.79 23.10 18.47
C ASP A 60 23.75 23.51 17.42
N ASP A 61 22.68 22.73 17.26
CA ASP A 61 21.52 23.13 16.45
C ASP A 61 20.83 24.35 17.08
N PHE A 62 20.70 24.38 18.42
CA PHE A 62 20.15 25.53 19.15
C PHE A 62 21.01 26.78 18.96
N LYS A 63 22.35 26.64 19.06
CA LYS A 63 23.28 27.77 18.84
C LYS A 63 23.20 28.29 17.41
N SER A 64 23.03 27.41 16.42
CA SER A 64 22.89 27.79 15.01
C SER A 64 21.55 28.49 14.77
N LEU A 65 20.46 27.94 15.29
CA LEU A 65 19.13 28.53 15.24
C LEU A 65 19.09 29.91 15.92
N SER A 66 19.78 30.08 17.05
CA SER A 66 19.90 31.37 17.75
C SER A 66 20.52 32.47 16.87
N LYS A 67 21.54 32.14 16.07
CA LYS A 67 22.10 33.06 15.08
C LYS A 67 21.09 33.39 13.97
N MET A 68 20.29 32.41 13.55
CA MET A 68 19.21 32.65 12.57
C MET A 68 18.13 33.57 13.14
N ILE A 69 17.69 33.33 14.38
CA ILE A 69 16.72 34.18 15.09
C ILE A 69 17.24 35.62 15.22
N ALA A 70 18.52 35.79 15.58
CA ALA A 70 19.14 37.09 15.74
C ALA A 70 19.33 37.86 14.42
N SER A 71 19.47 37.15 13.29
CA SER A 71 19.66 37.74 11.97
C SER A 71 18.36 37.99 11.20
N SER A 72 17.27 37.32 11.60
CA SER A 72 15.92 37.50 11.03
C SER A 72 15.38 38.92 11.26
N LYS A 73 14.84 39.54 10.21
CA LYS A 73 14.36 40.93 10.25
C LYS A 73 12.87 41.09 9.96
N LYS A 74 12.24 40.10 9.33
CA LYS A 74 10.88 40.21 8.80
C LYS A 74 9.93 39.20 9.42
N SER A 75 10.40 37.98 9.69
CA SER A 75 9.53 36.94 10.21
C SER A 75 9.09 37.20 11.64
N LYS A 76 7.83 36.84 11.95
CA LYS A 76 7.40 36.61 13.32
C LYS A 76 7.98 35.29 13.82
N ILE A 77 8.51 35.27 15.04
CA ILE A 77 9.14 34.10 15.64
C ILE A 77 8.38 33.72 16.90
N ILE A 78 7.97 32.47 16.97
CA ILE A 78 7.22 31.88 18.07
C ILE A 78 8.02 30.69 18.60
N ILE A 79 8.17 30.59 19.92
CA ILE A 79 8.86 29.48 20.58
C ILE A 79 7.88 28.79 21.52
N PHE A 80 7.61 27.52 21.27
CA PHE A 80 6.85 26.68 22.19
C PHE A 80 7.81 25.95 23.13
N LEU A 81 7.66 26.21 24.42
CA LEU A 81 8.45 25.60 25.48
C LEU A 81 7.99 24.16 25.73
N PRO A 82 8.87 23.25 26.20
CA PRO A 82 8.48 21.89 26.55
C PRO A 82 7.49 21.86 27.72
N GLN A 83 6.77 20.75 27.79
CA GLN A 83 5.91 20.40 28.91
C GLN A 83 6.71 19.72 30.02
N ASN A 84 6.09 19.40 31.16
CA ASN A 84 6.76 18.68 32.24
C ASN A 84 6.95 17.19 31.90
N SER A 85 7.84 16.94 30.95
CA SER A 85 8.29 15.63 30.50
C SER A 85 9.65 15.26 31.10
N ARG A 86 10.25 14.16 30.61
CA ARG A 86 11.51 13.61 31.11
C ARG A 86 12.72 14.15 30.35
N PHE A 87 13.66 14.73 31.07
CA PHE A 87 15.02 14.97 30.60
C PHE A 87 15.89 13.75 30.88
N THR A 88 16.41 13.12 29.84
CA THR A 88 17.20 11.88 29.95
C THR A 88 18.70 12.19 29.91
N TYR A 89 19.46 11.65 30.85
CA TYR A 89 20.91 11.89 30.95
C TYR A 89 21.65 10.61 31.31
N ASN A 90 22.95 10.60 31.01
CA ASN A 90 23.77 9.44 31.25
C ASN A 90 24.31 9.42 32.68
N THR A 91 24.50 8.25 33.27
CA THR A 91 25.28 8.12 34.50
C THR A 91 26.18 6.89 34.43
N TRP A 92 27.30 6.97 35.14
CA TRP A 92 28.21 5.86 35.32
C TRP A 92 28.00 5.26 36.71
N GLU A 93 27.71 3.98 36.79
CA GLU A 93 27.66 3.23 38.05
C GLU A 93 28.36 1.89 37.84
N ARG A 94 29.45 1.65 38.59
CA ARG A 94 30.29 0.42 38.53
C ARG A 94 30.67 0.01 37.09
N ASP A 95 31.27 0.93 36.35
CA ASP A 95 31.76 0.73 34.97
C ASP A 95 30.70 0.38 33.91
N CYS A 96 29.40 0.52 34.26
CA CYS A 96 28.29 0.34 33.34
C CYS A 96 27.56 1.67 33.08
N LYS A 97 27.23 1.91 31.80
CA LYS A 97 26.50 3.09 31.32
C LYS A 97 25.00 2.87 31.52
N TYR A 98 24.36 3.66 32.37
CA TYR A 98 22.90 3.64 32.57
C TYR A 98 22.28 4.99 32.22
N TRP A 99 21.02 4.95 31.78
CA TRP A 99 20.22 6.15 31.53
C TRP A 99 19.38 6.47 32.76
N LYS A 100 19.44 7.71 33.24
CA LYS A 100 18.55 8.27 34.28
C LYS A 100 17.69 9.37 33.67
N TYR A 101 16.62 9.72 34.36
CA TYR A 101 15.78 10.85 33.96
C TYR A 101 15.45 11.76 35.16
N ARG A 102 15.11 13.01 34.86
CA ARG A 102 14.48 13.97 35.78
C ARG A 102 13.35 14.68 35.05
N GLU A 103 12.34 15.14 35.77
CA GLU A 103 11.32 16.00 35.16
C GLU A 103 11.85 17.42 34.97
N PHE A 104 11.31 18.17 34.01
CA PHE A 104 11.72 19.56 33.77
C PHE A 104 11.51 20.46 34.98
N LYS A 105 10.40 20.27 35.72
CA LYS A 105 10.15 21.03 36.95
C LYS A 105 11.26 20.87 38.00
N ASP A 106 11.91 19.70 38.03
CA ASP A 106 12.99 19.37 38.99
C ASP A 106 14.37 19.81 38.49
N THR A 107 14.44 20.36 37.28
CA THR A 107 15.69 20.76 36.61
C THR A 107 15.62 22.17 36.02
N LEU A 108 14.68 23.01 36.46
CA LEU A 108 14.39 24.36 35.92
C LEU A 108 15.62 25.22 35.64
N GLY A 109 16.60 25.29 36.56
CA GLY A 109 17.81 26.10 36.35
C GLY A 109 18.67 25.61 35.16
N ASN A 110 18.85 24.30 35.03
CA ASN A 110 19.56 23.74 33.88
C ASN A 110 18.72 23.86 32.61
N PHE A 111 17.42 23.61 32.73
CA PHE A 111 16.45 23.72 31.66
C PHE A 111 16.47 25.12 31.02
N GLN A 112 16.41 26.19 31.82
CA GLN A 112 16.52 27.58 31.36
C GLN A 112 17.88 27.88 30.71
N THR A 113 18.97 27.31 31.24
CA THR A 113 20.31 27.47 30.65
C THR A 113 20.37 26.90 29.23
N VAL A 114 19.76 25.74 29.01
CA VAL A 114 19.68 25.11 27.68
C VAL A 114 18.75 25.90 26.75
N LEU A 115 17.58 26.32 27.21
CA LEU A 115 16.67 27.16 26.44
C LEU A 115 17.31 28.49 25.99
N GLY A 116 18.15 29.07 26.85
CA GLY A 116 18.92 30.27 26.56
C GLY A 116 19.85 30.12 25.35
N GLN A 117 20.23 28.90 24.96
CA GLN A 117 21.03 28.66 23.76
C GLN A 117 20.24 28.88 22.47
N VAL A 118 18.91 28.71 22.48
CA VAL A 118 18.03 29.06 21.34
C VAL A 118 17.73 30.55 21.35
N PHE A 119 17.33 31.08 22.50
CA PHE A 119 16.94 32.47 22.65
C PHE A 119 17.33 32.97 24.04
N GLN A 120 18.38 33.79 24.11
CA GLN A 120 19.02 34.20 25.36
C GLN A 120 18.05 34.65 26.46
N PRO A 121 16.99 35.45 26.19
CA PRO A 121 16.04 35.86 27.23
C PRO A 121 15.38 34.70 28.01
N LEU A 122 15.29 33.50 27.44
CA LEU A 122 14.77 32.32 28.14
C LEU A 122 15.65 31.87 29.31
N SER A 123 16.93 32.25 29.36
CA SER A 123 17.82 31.88 30.47
C SER A 123 17.50 32.60 31.78
N VAL A 124 16.69 33.67 31.72
CA VAL A 124 16.35 34.50 32.88
C VAL A 124 14.85 34.72 33.04
N LEU A 125 14.04 34.23 32.08
CA LEU A 125 12.59 34.39 32.12
C LEU A 125 12.01 33.54 33.25
N ASN A 126 11.23 34.14 34.14
CA ASN A 126 10.64 33.43 35.27
C ASN A 126 9.53 32.48 34.79
N ILE A 127 9.84 31.17 34.79
CA ILE A 127 8.95 30.08 34.37
C ILE A 127 8.60 29.28 35.61
N ILE A 128 7.30 29.18 35.90
CA ILE A 128 6.79 28.58 37.14
C ILE A 128 6.06 27.29 36.77
N TYR A 129 6.35 26.19 37.49
CA TYR A 129 5.64 24.94 37.34
C TYR A 129 4.28 25.02 38.03
N GLU A 130 3.22 25.05 37.24
CA GLU A 130 1.83 24.94 37.67
C GLU A 130 1.01 24.54 36.46
N ASN A 131 0.29 23.42 36.54
CA ASN A 131 -0.53 22.96 35.41
C ASN A 131 -1.70 23.93 35.20
N THR A 132 -1.82 24.46 33.99
CA THR A 132 -2.89 25.37 33.60
C THR A 132 -3.61 24.91 32.35
N THR A 133 -4.75 25.53 32.08
CA THR A 133 -5.53 25.31 30.86
C THR A 133 -5.91 26.65 30.27
N THR A 134 -5.67 26.83 28.97
CA THR A 134 -6.00 28.03 28.20
C THR A 134 -6.98 27.65 27.10
N LEU A 135 -7.98 28.51 26.86
CA LEU A 135 -8.90 28.33 25.74
C LEU A 135 -8.24 28.88 24.46
N VAL A 136 -8.08 28.01 23.46
CA VAL A 136 -7.52 28.34 22.15
C VAL A 136 -8.55 27.92 21.09
N GLY A 137 -9.20 28.90 20.47
CA GLY A 137 -10.43 28.65 19.71
C GLY A 137 -11.50 28.01 20.60
N ASN A 138 -11.97 26.82 20.22
CA ASN A 138 -12.89 26.01 21.03
C ASN A 138 -12.19 24.91 21.85
N ASN A 139 -10.85 24.84 21.81
CA ASN A 139 -10.07 23.77 22.43
C ASN A 139 -9.46 24.21 23.76
N LYS A 140 -9.45 23.29 24.72
CA LYS A 140 -8.75 23.48 26.00
C LYS A 140 -7.32 22.95 25.85
N VAL A 141 -6.36 23.87 25.77
CA VAL A 141 -4.93 23.55 25.63
C VAL A 141 -4.25 23.59 26.99
N LEU A 142 -3.52 22.52 27.31
CA LEU A 142 -2.81 22.38 28.58
C LEU A 142 -1.44 23.06 28.52
N ALA A 143 -0.94 23.49 29.68
CA ALA A 143 0.44 23.90 29.87
C ALA A 143 0.93 23.43 31.23
N SER A 144 2.12 22.83 31.30
CA SER A 144 2.75 22.45 32.58
C SER A 144 3.43 23.60 33.32
N PHE A 145 3.67 24.70 32.60
CA PHE A 145 4.33 25.88 33.12
C PHE A 145 3.55 27.14 32.75
N HIS A 146 3.79 28.22 33.47
CA HIS A 146 3.31 29.55 33.12
C HIS A 146 4.39 30.59 33.40
N PHE A 147 4.21 31.81 32.89
CA PHE A 147 5.07 32.94 33.19
C PHE A 147 4.57 33.70 34.41
N ASP A 148 5.47 34.45 35.04
CA ASP A 148 5.15 35.37 36.13
C ASP A 148 4.00 36.32 35.76
N GLU A 149 3.13 36.65 36.72
CA GLU A 149 2.02 37.59 36.52
C GLU A 149 2.49 38.99 36.12
N ASN A 150 3.72 39.34 36.48
CA ASN A 150 4.39 40.59 36.10
C ASN A 150 5.04 40.54 34.71
N ALA A 151 4.90 39.44 33.96
CA ALA A 151 5.43 39.35 32.61
C ALA A 151 4.79 40.44 31.72
N GLU A 152 5.61 41.37 31.28
CA GLU A 152 5.19 42.41 30.35
C GLU A 152 4.67 41.77 29.06
N HIS A 153 3.53 42.24 28.53
CA HIS A 153 2.95 41.82 27.25
C HIS A 153 2.50 40.34 27.18
N ALA A 154 1.70 39.90 28.15
CA ALA A 154 0.98 38.62 28.05
C ALA A 154 -0.04 38.62 26.90
N LEU A 155 0.07 37.67 25.97
CA LEU A 155 -0.81 37.49 24.82
C LEU A 155 -1.95 36.51 25.09
N THR A 156 -1.72 35.49 25.92
CA THR A 156 -2.75 34.54 26.36
C THR A 156 -2.62 34.27 27.85
N LYS A 157 -3.74 33.93 28.49
CA LYS A 157 -3.80 33.59 29.92
C LYS A 157 -4.68 32.36 30.15
N SER A 158 -4.41 31.63 31.21
CA SER A 158 -5.22 30.48 31.61
C SER A 158 -6.66 30.89 31.97
N GLU A 159 -7.63 30.05 31.62
CA GLU A 159 -9.08 30.34 31.73
C GLU A 159 -9.51 30.68 33.17
N LYS A 160 -9.01 29.94 34.17
CA LYS A 160 -9.46 30.06 35.56
C LYS A 160 -8.51 30.82 36.47
N SER A 161 -7.20 30.59 36.32
CA SER A 161 -6.18 31.17 37.21
C SER A 161 -5.57 32.47 36.66
N ASN A 162 -5.95 32.88 35.44
CA ASN A 162 -5.48 34.11 34.78
C ASN A 162 -3.94 34.24 34.71
N LYS A 163 -3.25 33.09 34.72
CA LYS A 163 -1.79 33.02 34.67
C LYS A 163 -1.32 33.20 33.21
N PRO A 164 -0.32 34.04 32.93
CA PRO A 164 0.21 34.19 31.57
C PRO A 164 0.77 32.88 31.00
N THR A 165 0.24 32.45 29.86
CA THR A 165 0.69 31.23 29.16
C THR A 165 1.41 31.52 27.85
N THR A 166 1.30 32.74 27.34
CA THR A 166 2.05 33.24 26.19
C THR A 166 2.44 34.69 26.44
N VAL A 167 3.70 35.04 26.17
CA VAL A 167 4.25 36.39 26.39
C VAL A 167 5.08 36.83 25.19
N GLU A 168 5.15 38.14 24.95
CA GLU A 168 6.09 38.73 23.99
C GLU A 168 7.37 39.19 24.71
N VAL A 169 8.52 38.69 24.28
CA VAL A 169 9.83 39.01 24.85
C VAL A 169 10.78 39.47 23.75
N LYS A 170 11.22 40.73 23.82
CA LYS A 170 12.12 41.36 22.83
C LYS A 170 11.63 41.20 21.37
N GLY A 171 10.31 41.25 21.13
CA GLY A 171 9.69 41.11 19.81
C GLY A 171 9.48 39.67 19.33
N LYS A 172 9.66 38.67 20.19
CA LYS A 172 9.51 37.23 19.91
C LYS A 172 8.42 36.71 20.82
N ILE A 173 7.63 35.76 20.37
CA ILE A 173 6.53 35.20 21.15
C ILE A 173 7.00 33.90 21.78
N VAL A 174 6.75 33.73 23.06
CA VAL A 174 7.10 32.52 23.81
C VAL A 174 5.84 31.98 24.47
N SER A 175 5.55 30.69 24.31
CA SER A 175 4.37 30.06 24.89
C SER A 175 4.73 28.77 25.64
N THR A 176 4.02 28.54 26.75
CA THR A 176 4.06 27.27 27.50
C THR A 176 2.96 26.30 27.08
N LEU A 177 2.06 26.70 26.17
CA LEU A 177 0.94 25.88 25.70
C LEU A 177 1.43 24.65 24.91
N ASN A 178 0.88 23.47 25.22
CA ASN A 178 1.14 22.23 24.50
C ASN A 178 0.34 22.17 23.19
N ILE A 179 0.95 22.62 22.09
CA ILE A 179 0.29 22.73 20.78
C ILE A 179 0.97 21.77 19.83
N SER A 180 0.28 20.67 19.51
CA SER A 180 0.86 19.59 18.70
C SER A 180 0.09 19.30 17.41
N LYS A 181 -1.05 19.97 17.19
CA LYS A 181 -1.89 19.76 16.00
C LYS A 181 -2.02 21.03 15.17
N ASN A 182 -2.15 20.88 13.86
CA ASN A 182 -2.29 21.99 12.93
C ASN A 182 -3.52 22.87 13.26
N ASN A 183 -4.68 22.27 13.56
CA ASN A 183 -5.86 23.07 13.94
C ASN A 183 -5.60 23.93 15.19
N GLU A 184 -4.92 23.38 16.20
CA GLU A 184 -4.51 24.13 17.40
C GLU A 184 -3.50 25.23 17.06
N VAL A 185 -2.56 25.00 16.14
CA VAL A 185 -1.64 26.03 15.63
C VAL A 185 -2.42 27.18 14.99
N GLN A 186 -3.38 26.88 14.10
CA GLN A 186 -4.18 27.92 13.44
C GLN A 186 -5.02 28.70 14.46
N ASP A 187 -5.72 28.00 15.35
CA ASP A 187 -6.55 28.62 16.40
C ASP A 187 -5.69 29.51 17.31
N PHE A 188 -4.47 29.04 17.67
CA PHE A 188 -3.52 29.80 18.47
C PHE A 188 -3.04 31.07 17.75
N LEU A 189 -2.59 30.95 16.50
CA LEU A 189 -2.13 32.08 15.70
C LEU A 189 -3.24 33.12 15.49
N SER A 190 -4.50 32.66 15.35
CA SER A 190 -5.67 33.53 15.26
C SER A 190 -5.91 34.26 16.57
N LEU A 191 -5.88 33.53 17.69
CA LEU A 191 -6.09 34.07 19.03
C LEU A 191 -5.09 35.19 19.37
N ILE A 192 -3.82 35.05 18.97
CA ILE A 192 -2.78 36.07 19.18
C ILE A 192 -2.72 37.11 18.06
N GLY A 193 -3.68 37.10 17.12
CA GLY A 193 -3.84 38.12 16.08
C GLY A 193 -2.82 38.06 14.93
N LEU A 194 -2.11 36.94 14.75
CA LEU A 194 -1.12 36.78 13.67
C LEU A 194 -1.74 36.27 12.36
N ILE A 195 -2.86 35.58 12.41
CA ILE A 195 -3.65 35.24 11.22
C ILE A 195 -5.10 35.69 11.43
N LYS A 196 -5.77 36.09 10.35
CA LYS A 196 -7.20 36.40 10.40
C LYS A 196 -7.98 35.12 10.09
N GLU A 197 -8.98 34.79 10.91
CA GLU A 197 -9.98 33.79 10.55
C GLU A 197 -10.57 34.15 9.18
N LYS A 198 -10.41 33.26 8.20
CA LYS A 198 -11.25 33.29 6.99
C LYS A 198 -12.63 32.83 7.44
N SER A 199 -13.65 33.65 7.17
CA SER A 199 -15.04 33.28 7.41
C SER A 199 -15.33 31.93 6.74
N LYS A 200 -15.69 30.92 7.54
CA LYS A 200 -16.20 29.67 6.99
C LYS A 200 -17.46 29.99 6.19
N SER A 201 -17.51 29.52 4.95
CA SER A 201 -18.72 29.62 4.14
C SER A 201 -19.85 28.90 4.88
N PRO A 202 -21.03 29.51 5.06
CA PRO A 202 -22.15 28.82 5.66
C PRO A 202 -22.65 27.70 4.73
N GLU A 203 -23.22 26.63 5.30
CA GLU A 203 -23.67 25.46 4.53
C GLU A 203 -24.69 25.82 3.43
N TRP A 204 -25.57 26.79 3.69
CA TRP A 204 -26.55 27.25 2.69
C TRP A 204 -25.92 27.88 1.45
N MET A 205 -24.65 28.29 1.51
CA MET A 205 -23.94 28.86 0.37
C MET A 205 -23.72 27.82 -0.72
N GLU A 206 -23.64 26.52 -0.39
CA GLU A 206 -23.52 25.44 -1.38
C GLU A 206 -24.76 25.32 -2.28
N GLY A 207 -25.91 25.80 -1.81
CA GLY A 207 -27.16 25.82 -2.59
C GLY A 207 -27.31 27.04 -3.49
N ILE A 208 -26.35 27.97 -3.50
CA ILE A 208 -26.40 29.17 -4.34
C ILE A 208 -25.58 28.93 -5.60
N TYR A 209 -26.28 28.75 -6.72
CA TYR A 209 -25.69 28.64 -8.06
C TYR A 209 -25.62 30.02 -8.71
N MET A 210 -24.43 30.46 -9.11
CA MET A 210 -24.20 31.74 -9.77
C MET A 210 -23.19 31.61 -10.92
N PHE A 211 -23.03 32.69 -11.70
CA PHE A 211 -22.09 32.72 -12.83
C PHE A 211 -22.36 31.59 -13.84
N ASP A 212 -21.39 30.72 -14.06
CA ASP A 212 -21.48 29.58 -14.97
C ASP A 212 -21.55 28.22 -14.25
N ASP A 213 -21.89 28.21 -12.95
CA ASP A 213 -22.00 26.98 -12.14
C ASP A 213 -22.88 25.92 -12.84
N ASP A 214 -24.02 26.32 -13.38
CA ASP A 214 -24.91 25.41 -14.13
C ASP A 214 -24.24 24.78 -15.35
N ASN A 215 -23.37 25.54 -16.05
CA ASN A 215 -22.63 25.03 -17.20
C ASN A 215 -21.52 24.07 -16.74
N GLN A 216 -20.79 24.42 -15.68
CA GLN A 216 -19.75 23.56 -15.11
C GLN A 216 -20.32 22.25 -14.58
N LEU A 217 -21.48 22.29 -13.91
CA LEU A 217 -22.18 21.10 -13.42
C LEU A 217 -22.63 20.19 -14.56
N LYS A 218 -23.11 20.75 -15.68
CA LYS A 218 -23.41 19.95 -16.88
C LYS A 218 -22.17 19.28 -17.46
N ILE A 219 -21.02 19.98 -17.48
CA ILE A 219 -19.74 19.40 -17.91
C ILE A 219 -19.34 18.25 -16.99
N ILE A 220 -19.41 18.44 -15.67
CA ILE A 220 -19.10 17.41 -14.66
C ILE A 220 -20.00 16.19 -14.85
N GLN A 221 -21.33 16.40 -14.97
CA GLN A 221 -22.29 15.31 -15.20
C GLN A 221 -21.98 14.53 -16.48
N LYS A 222 -21.65 15.23 -17.58
CA LYS A 222 -21.27 14.58 -18.84
C LYS A 222 -20.02 13.75 -18.69
N ASN A 223 -18.98 14.29 -18.05
CA ASN A 223 -17.71 13.59 -17.84
C ASN A 223 -17.89 12.38 -16.90
N ASN A 224 -18.71 12.50 -15.87
CA ASN A 224 -19.02 11.37 -14.97
C ASN A 224 -19.68 10.21 -15.72
N LYS A 225 -20.60 10.47 -16.66
CA LYS A 225 -21.17 9.42 -17.52
C LYS A 225 -20.11 8.74 -18.39
N VAL A 226 -19.15 9.49 -18.92
CA VAL A 226 -18.03 8.92 -19.70
C VAL A 226 -17.15 8.03 -18.82
N ILE A 227 -16.87 8.47 -17.58
CA ILE A 227 -16.10 7.68 -16.60
C ILE A 227 -16.85 6.38 -16.27
N GLU A 228 -18.15 6.45 -16.05
CA GLU A 228 -18.99 5.27 -15.78
C GLU A 228 -18.93 4.25 -16.92
N MET A 229 -19.13 4.70 -18.16
CA MET A 229 -19.02 3.83 -19.35
C MET A 229 -17.61 3.24 -19.50
N ALA A 230 -16.56 4.03 -19.24
CA ALA A 230 -15.19 3.56 -19.31
C ALA A 230 -14.91 2.48 -18.25
N ASN A 231 -15.41 2.66 -17.02
CA ASN A 231 -15.28 1.68 -15.95
C ASN A 231 -16.03 0.38 -16.27
N GLU A 232 -17.21 0.46 -16.89
CA GLU A 232 -17.94 -0.72 -17.35
C GLU A 232 -17.14 -1.49 -18.42
N ASN A 233 -16.56 -0.79 -19.39
CA ASN A 233 -15.69 -1.40 -20.41
C ASN A 233 -14.47 -2.08 -19.79
N ILE A 234 -13.82 -1.45 -18.80
CA ILE A 234 -12.71 -2.05 -18.06
C ILE A 234 -13.17 -3.32 -17.34
N SER A 235 -14.32 -3.28 -16.66
CA SER A 235 -14.87 -4.45 -15.97
C SER A 235 -15.13 -5.62 -16.91
N ASN A 236 -15.70 -5.34 -18.10
CA ASN A 236 -15.92 -6.37 -19.11
C ASN A 236 -14.62 -6.94 -19.66
N ALA A 237 -13.61 -6.11 -19.93
CA ALA A 237 -12.28 -6.57 -20.34
C ALA A 237 -11.58 -7.41 -19.25
N MET A 238 -11.74 -7.04 -17.98
CA MET A 238 -11.20 -7.81 -16.85
C MET A 238 -11.82 -9.20 -16.76
N LYS A 239 -13.14 -9.34 -16.96
CA LYS A 239 -13.80 -10.66 -17.01
C LYS A 239 -13.19 -11.56 -18.10
N VAL A 240 -12.92 -11.02 -19.29
CA VAL A 240 -12.26 -11.76 -20.38
C VAL A 240 -10.84 -12.17 -19.99
N ILE A 241 -10.08 -11.27 -19.35
CA ILE A 241 -8.73 -11.59 -18.86
C ILE A 241 -8.77 -12.72 -17.82
N ASP A 242 -9.72 -12.70 -16.89
CA ASP A 242 -9.84 -13.72 -15.86
C ASP A 242 -10.27 -15.06 -16.44
N GLN A 243 -11.16 -15.07 -17.43
CA GLN A 243 -11.47 -16.27 -18.20
C GLN A 243 -10.23 -16.83 -18.92
N ASN A 244 -9.44 -15.97 -19.55
CA ASN A 244 -8.19 -16.37 -20.19
C ASN A 244 -7.16 -16.93 -19.20
N LYS A 245 -7.09 -16.40 -17.97
CA LYS A 245 -6.25 -16.95 -16.91
C LYS A 245 -6.73 -18.34 -16.48
N ARG A 246 -8.05 -18.54 -16.40
CA ARG A 246 -8.64 -19.85 -16.09
C ARG A 246 -8.20 -20.89 -17.12
N TYR A 247 -8.31 -20.59 -18.42
CA TYR A 247 -7.81 -21.50 -19.47
C TYR A 247 -6.30 -21.73 -19.36
N LYS A 248 -5.49 -20.69 -19.13
CA LYS A 248 -4.04 -20.83 -18.96
C LYS A 248 -3.63 -21.64 -17.74
N SER A 249 -4.54 -21.91 -16.79
CA SER A 249 -4.24 -22.68 -15.59
C SER A 249 -3.77 -24.12 -15.89
N VAL A 250 -4.23 -24.71 -17.01
CA VAL A 250 -3.83 -26.07 -17.47
C VAL A 250 -2.33 -26.22 -17.71
N LEU A 251 -1.58 -25.11 -17.73
CA LEU A 251 -0.13 -25.09 -17.86
C LEU A 251 0.59 -25.35 -16.53
N TYR A 252 -0.07 -25.31 -15.38
CA TYR A 252 0.57 -25.56 -14.07
C TYR A 252 -0.26 -26.43 -13.10
N THR A 253 -1.57 -26.58 -13.32
CA THR A 253 -2.47 -27.35 -12.46
C THR A 253 -2.33 -28.87 -12.66
N SER A 254 -2.97 -29.66 -11.79
CA SER A 254 -3.07 -31.14 -11.84
C SER A 254 -4.31 -31.63 -11.12
N GLY A 255 -4.74 -32.87 -11.39
CA GLY A 255 -5.92 -33.46 -10.73
C GLY A 255 -7.19 -32.73 -11.17
N ASP A 256 -8.17 -32.66 -10.27
CA ASP A 256 -9.52 -32.17 -10.59
C ASP A 256 -9.52 -30.77 -11.20
N GLU A 257 -8.66 -29.85 -10.72
CA GLU A 257 -8.55 -28.48 -11.26
C GLU A 257 -8.09 -28.47 -12.73
N LEU A 258 -7.20 -29.41 -13.11
CA LEU A 258 -6.75 -29.55 -14.49
C LEU A 258 -7.84 -30.17 -15.36
N VAL A 259 -8.52 -31.20 -14.85
CA VAL A 259 -9.59 -31.92 -15.56
C VAL A 259 -10.74 -30.97 -15.87
N GLU A 260 -11.21 -30.20 -14.89
CA GLU A 260 -12.33 -29.25 -15.02
C GLU A 260 -12.10 -28.25 -16.16
N VAL A 261 -10.91 -27.66 -16.23
CA VAL A 261 -10.61 -26.66 -17.26
C VAL A 261 -10.38 -27.30 -18.64
N ILE A 262 -9.81 -28.52 -18.70
CA ILE A 262 -9.68 -29.24 -19.97
C ILE A 262 -11.06 -29.64 -20.51
N PHE A 263 -12.00 -30.04 -19.65
CA PHE A 263 -13.37 -30.33 -20.08
C PHE A 263 -14.01 -29.09 -20.68
N GLU A 264 -13.92 -27.95 -20.00
CA GLU A 264 -14.45 -26.68 -20.51
C GLU A 264 -13.86 -26.33 -21.90
N ILE A 265 -12.56 -26.58 -22.10
CA ILE A 265 -11.88 -26.39 -23.39
C ILE A 265 -12.44 -27.35 -24.46
N LEU A 266 -12.53 -28.64 -24.14
CA LEU A 266 -12.98 -29.67 -25.08
C LEU A 266 -14.46 -29.50 -25.46
N GLU A 267 -15.35 -29.25 -24.50
CA GLU A 267 -16.77 -29.03 -24.73
C GLU A 267 -16.99 -27.83 -25.66
N ASN A 268 -16.29 -26.72 -25.41
CA ASN A 268 -16.41 -25.51 -26.21
C ASN A 268 -15.84 -25.70 -27.63
N MET A 269 -14.64 -26.26 -27.72
CA MET A 269 -13.93 -26.48 -28.99
C MET A 269 -14.63 -27.52 -29.86
N LEU A 270 -15.00 -28.67 -29.29
CA LEU A 270 -15.53 -29.84 -30.02
C LEU A 270 -17.05 -29.88 -30.07
N GLY A 271 -17.75 -29.07 -29.26
CA GLY A 271 -19.21 -29.09 -29.19
C GLY A 271 -19.78 -30.38 -28.61
N CYS A 272 -19.04 -31.03 -27.71
CA CYS A 272 -19.49 -32.22 -26.98
C CYS A 272 -20.02 -31.87 -25.58
N ASP A 273 -20.67 -32.83 -24.93
CA ASP A 273 -21.13 -32.73 -23.54
C ASP A 273 -20.35 -33.73 -22.70
N LEU A 274 -19.54 -33.23 -21.76
CA LEU A 274 -18.76 -33.99 -20.79
C LEU A 274 -19.34 -33.86 -19.37
N SER A 275 -20.44 -33.11 -19.20
CA SER A 275 -21.02 -32.79 -17.89
C SER A 275 -21.64 -33.99 -17.18
N GLU A 276 -22.06 -35.02 -17.93
CA GLU A 276 -22.59 -36.28 -17.39
C GLU A 276 -21.51 -37.33 -17.11
N PHE A 277 -20.23 -37.03 -17.39
CA PHE A 277 -19.15 -37.99 -17.15
C PHE A 277 -19.00 -38.25 -15.65
N THR A 278 -19.37 -39.47 -15.24
CA THR A 278 -19.23 -39.91 -13.85
C THR A 278 -17.90 -40.63 -13.69
N ASP A 279 -16.97 -40.07 -12.92
CA ASP A 279 -15.69 -40.71 -12.59
C ASP A 279 -15.93 -42.05 -11.87
N LYS A 280 -15.82 -43.14 -12.64
CA LYS A 280 -15.85 -44.52 -12.13
C LYS A 280 -14.45 -45.04 -11.80
N LYS A 281 -13.43 -44.16 -11.73
CA LYS A 281 -11.99 -44.46 -11.57
C LYS A 281 -11.42 -45.36 -12.67
N LYS A 282 -11.94 -45.22 -13.90
CA LYS A 282 -11.48 -45.96 -15.08
C LYS A 282 -10.73 -45.02 -16.02
N GLU A 283 -11.41 -44.34 -16.94
CA GLU A 283 -10.85 -43.27 -17.78
C GLU A 283 -11.15 -41.87 -17.21
N ASP A 284 -10.41 -40.83 -17.63
CA ASP A 284 -10.71 -39.45 -17.23
C ASP A 284 -11.85 -38.86 -18.06
N PHE A 285 -12.02 -39.25 -19.33
CA PHE A 285 -13.22 -38.91 -20.11
C PHE A 285 -13.52 -39.93 -21.22
N LYS A 286 -14.81 -40.06 -21.53
CA LYS A 286 -15.30 -40.79 -22.71
C LYS A 286 -16.56 -40.16 -23.28
N PHE A 287 -16.56 -39.88 -24.58
CA PHE A 287 -17.74 -39.36 -25.28
C PHE A 287 -17.78 -39.85 -26.74
N LYS A 288 -18.97 -39.85 -27.33
CA LYS A 288 -19.15 -40.10 -28.77
C LYS A 288 -19.35 -38.77 -29.49
N LEU A 289 -18.65 -38.59 -30.61
CA LEU A 289 -18.82 -37.45 -31.49
C LEU A 289 -18.82 -37.97 -32.93
N ASN A 290 -19.92 -37.74 -33.64
CA ASN A 290 -20.20 -38.37 -34.93
C ASN A 290 -20.12 -39.90 -34.84
N ASP A 291 -19.33 -40.54 -35.71
CA ASP A 291 -19.07 -41.98 -35.71
C ASP A 291 -17.86 -42.37 -34.84
N LYS A 292 -17.22 -41.41 -34.15
CA LYS A 292 -15.99 -41.61 -33.35
C LYS A 292 -16.27 -41.70 -31.86
N VAL A 293 -15.50 -42.55 -31.18
CA VAL A 293 -15.50 -42.69 -29.73
C VAL A 293 -14.20 -42.12 -29.19
N PHE A 294 -14.28 -41.00 -28.47
CA PHE A 294 -13.14 -40.41 -27.80
C PHE A 294 -12.98 -41.03 -26.43
N ILE A 295 -11.78 -41.53 -26.14
CA ILE A 295 -11.38 -42.06 -24.84
C ILE A 295 -10.10 -41.33 -24.46
N GLY A 296 -10.03 -40.77 -23.26
CA GLY A 296 -8.84 -40.03 -22.89
C GLY A 296 -8.48 -40.04 -21.41
N GLU A 297 -7.21 -39.70 -21.20
CA GLU A 297 -6.55 -39.58 -19.92
C GLU A 297 -5.94 -38.16 -19.83
N ILE A 298 -6.13 -37.50 -18.69
CA ILE A 298 -5.68 -36.15 -18.37
C ILE A 298 -4.70 -36.22 -17.20
N LYS A 299 -3.45 -35.79 -17.41
CA LYS A 299 -2.45 -35.77 -16.33
C LYS A 299 -1.67 -34.49 -16.20
N GLY A 300 -1.51 -34.04 -14.95
CA GLY A 300 -0.54 -33.02 -14.57
C GLY A 300 0.62 -33.65 -13.80
N VAL A 301 1.81 -33.67 -14.39
CA VAL A 301 2.98 -34.34 -13.81
C VAL A 301 4.19 -33.41 -13.70
N THR A 302 4.97 -33.58 -12.64
CA THR A 302 6.24 -32.87 -12.41
C THR A 302 7.39 -33.36 -13.30
N PRO A 303 7.57 -34.68 -13.56
CA PRO A 303 8.55 -35.15 -14.55
C PRO A 303 8.05 -34.98 -15.99
N ASN A 304 8.89 -35.35 -16.96
CA ASN A 304 8.49 -35.53 -18.36
C ASN A 304 7.52 -36.73 -18.48
N VAL A 305 6.85 -36.85 -19.63
CA VAL A 305 5.92 -37.94 -19.99
C VAL A 305 6.66 -39.28 -19.93
N LYS A 306 6.03 -40.30 -19.34
CA LYS A 306 6.58 -41.66 -19.22
C LYS A 306 5.78 -42.64 -20.08
N LYS A 307 6.43 -43.74 -20.47
CA LYS A 307 5.76 -44.87 -21.13
C LYS A 307 4.54 -45.38 -20.36
N SER A 308 4.60 -45.36 -19.02
CA SER A 308 3.48 -45.76 -18.16
C SER A 308 2.23 -44.89 -18.34
N ASN A 309 2.36 -43.63 -18.76
CA ASN A 309 1.21 -42.77 -19.04
C ASN A 309 0.48 -43.24 -20.30
N VAL A 310 1.22 -43.53 -21.37
CA VAL A 310 0.67 -44.07 -22.62
C VAL A 310 0.06 -45.46 -22.40
N SER A 311 0.75 -46.32 -21.66
CA SER A 311 0.25 -47.67 -21.36
C SER A 311 -1.04 -47.67 -20.54
N GLN A 312 -1.25 -46.68 -19.67
CA GLN A 312 -2.49 -46.58 -18.92
C GLN A 312 -3.68 -46.27 -19.84
N LEU A 313 -3.53 -45.30 -20.74
CA LEU A 313 -4.54 -44.99 -21.75
C LEU A 313 -4.85 -46.21 -22.63
N ASP A 314 -3.83 -46.96 -23.03
CA ASP A 314 -3.99 -48.20 -23.81
C ASP A 314 -4.84 -49.25 -23.09
N VAL A 315 -4.67 -49.41 -21.77
CA VAL A 315 -5.52 -50.31 -20.97
C VAL A 315 -6.99 -49.87 -21.04
N HIS A 316 -7.28 -48.56 -20.93
CA HIS A 316 -8.66 -48.05 -21.04
C HIS A 316 -9.28 -48.32 -22.42
N VAL A 317 -8.48 -48.22 -23.49
CA VAL A 317 -8.92 -48.54 -24.84
C VAL A 317 -9.20 -50.04 -24.98
N GLN A 318 -8.33 -50.92 -24.50
CA GLN A 318 -8.54 -52.37 -24.56
C GLN A 318 -9.77 -52.81 -23.73
N GLU A 319 -9.94 -52.26 -22.52
CA GLU A 319 -11.14 -52.54 -21.71
C GLU A 319 -12.43 -52.15 -22.45
N TYR A 320 -12.42 -51.01 -23.17
CA TYR A 320 -13.58 -50.61 -23.97
C TYR A 320 -13.85 -51.57 -25.14
N LEU A 321 -12.79 -52.05 -25.81
CA LEU A 321 -12.90 -53.00 -26.92
C LEU A 321 -13.45 -54.35 -26.46
N ASP A 322 -12.97 -54.87 -25.34
CA ASP A 322 -13.43 -56.14 -24.76
C ASP A 322 -14.91 -56.07 -24.36
N ASP A 323 -15.39 -54.90 -23.91
CA ASP A 323 -16.79 -54.67 -23.56
C ASP A 323 -17.69 -54.39 -24.79
N ASN A 324 -17.12 -54.09 -25.98
CA ASN A 324 -17.85 -53.63 -27.18
C ASN A 324 -17.29 -54.26 -28.48
N ASP A 325 -17.68 -55.51 -28.75
CA ASP A 325 -17.19 -56.41 -29.82
C ASP A 325 -17.15 -55.86 -31.28
N GLU A 326 -17.81 -54.73 -31.61
CA GLU A 326 -17.97 -54.26 -33.01
C GLU A 326 -17.39 -52.85 -33.34
N GLU A 327 -16.84 -52.08 -32.39
CA GLU A 327 -16.46 -50.66 -32.60
C GLU A 327 -14.94 -50.37 -32.72
N SER A 328 -14.12 -51.35 -33.11
CA SER A 328 -12.65 -51.21 -33.05
C SER A 328 -12.00 -50.16 -33.97
N LYS A 329 -12.68 -49.68 -35.00
CA LYS A 329 -12.09 -48.79 -36.03
C LYS A 329 -12.30 -47.30 -35.82
N ASN A 330 -13.03 -46.91 -34.77
CA ASN A 330 -13.51 -45.54 -34.60
C ASN A 330 -13.09 -44.90 -33.27
N ILE A 331 -12.12 -45.51 -32.56
CA ILE A 331 -11.63 -44.98 -31.29
C ILE A 331 -10.57 -43.91 -31.55
N VAL A 332 -10.69 -42.79 -30.84
CA VAL A 332 -9.70 -41.72 -30.78
C VAL A 332 -9.17 -41.67 -29.35
N ALA A 333 -7.95 -42.17 -29.16
CA ALA A 333 -7.32 -42.28 -27.85
C ALA A 333 -6.43 -41.07 -27.56
N LEU A 334 -6.78 -40.25 -26.57
CA LEU A 334 -6.10 -38.99 -26.25
C LEU A 334 -5.41 -39.02 -24.88
N LEU A 335 -4.10 -38.78 -24.85
CA LEU A 335 -3.37 -38.49 -23.62
C LEU A 335 -3.11 -36.98 -23.54
N ILE A 336 -3.94 -36.25 -22.80
CA ILE A 336 -3.75 -34.82 -22.57
C ILE A 336 -2.87 -34.61 -21.34
N ILE A 337 -1.69 -34.01 -21.52
CA ILE A 337 -0.67 -34.01 -20.46
C ILE A 337 0.02 -32.66 -20.26
N ASN A 338 -0.04 -32.17 -19.02
CA ASN A 338 0.76 -31.06 -18.50
C ASN A 338 2.01 -31.64 -17.82
N HIS A 339 3.03 -31.98 -18.61
CA HIS A 339 4.30 -32.48 -18.08
C HIS A 339 5.23 -31.33 -17.71
N GLN A 340 6.20 -31.63 -16.82
CA GLN A 340 7.15 -30.65 -16.31
C GLN A 340 6.49 -29.37 -15.75
N ARG A 341 5.33 -29.53 -15.12
CA ARG A 341 4.44 -28.41 -14.72
C ARG A 341 5.06 -27.40 -13.75
N SER A 342 6.09 -27.80 -13.01
CA SER A 342 6.84 -26.93 -12.11
C SER A 342 7.88 -26.05 -12.81
N LYS A 343 8.11 -26.26 -14.12
CA LYS A 343 9.03 -25.45 -14.93
C LYS A 343 8.25 -24.46 -15.80
N PRO A 344 8.79 -23.24 -16.02
CA PRO A 344 8.33 -22.36 -17.09
C PRO A 344 8.32 -23.08 -18.44
N ILE A 345 7.36 -22.74 -19.33
CA ILE A 345 7.18 -23.41 -20.63
C ILE A 345 8.49 -23.42 -21.43
N SER A 346 9.20 -22.29 -21.46
CA SER A 346 10.47 -22.13 -22.18
C SER A 346 11.61 -23.01 -21.68
N ALA A 347 11.47 -23.60 -20.48
CA ALA A 347 12.45 -24.49 -19.86
C ALA A 347 11.99 -25.96 -19.86
N ARG A 348 10.87 -26.28 -20.53
CA ARG A 348 10.40 -27.66 -20.67
C ARG A 348 11.16 -28.38 -21.78
N GLU A 349 11.39 -29.66 -21.57
CA GLU A 349 12.03 -30.55 -22.55
C GLU A 349 10.92 -31.24 -23.32
N GLY A 350 11.14 -31.52 -24.61
CA GLY A 350 10.16 -32.23 -25.43
C GLY A 350 9.85 -33.64 -24.91
N VAL A 351 8.74 -34.20 -25.37
CA VAL A 351 8.39 -35.61 -25.09
C VAL A 351 9.45 -36.51 -25.71
N ASN A 352 9.89 -37.53 -24.96
CA ASN A 352 10.93 -38.44 -25.43
C ASN A 352 10.46 -39.29 -26.63
N ASP A 353 11.29 -39.40 -27.68
CA ASP A 353 11.00 -40.17 -28.90
C ASP A 353 10.51 -41.60 -28.67
N GLU A 354 11.02 -42.29 -27.65
CA GLU A 354 10.58 -43.65 -27.34
C GLU A 354 9.14 -43.70 -26.82
N VAL A 355 8.67 -42.63 -26.18
CA VAL A 355 7.29 -42.49 -25.72
C VAL A 355 6.38 -42.12 -26.89
N ILE A 356 6.84 -41.25 -27.80
CA ILE A 356 6.12 -40.90 -29.03
C ILE A 356 5.90 -42.15 -29.89
N LYS A 357 6.95 -42.92 -30.17
CA LYS A 357 6.86 -44.18 -30.93
C LYS A 357 5.94 -45.21 -30.28
N LEU A 358 5.90 -45.25 -28.94
CA LEU A 358 4.96 -46.12 -28.22
C LEU A 358 3.52 -45.66 -28.43
N ALA A 359 3.26 -44.35 -28.38
CA ALA A 359 1.93 -43.79 -28.62
C ALA A 359 1.46 -44.04 -30.06
N GLU A 360 2.33 -43.85 -31.06
CA GLU A 360 2.07 -44.18 -32.47
C GLU A 360 1.71 -45.67 -32.64
N ARG A 361 2.50 -46.57 -32.04
CA ARG A 361 2.27 -48.01 -32.11
C ARG A 361 0.93 -48.41 -31.50
N ASN A 362 0.52 -47.73 -30.44
CA ASN A 362 -0.75 -47.98 -29.75
C ASN A 362 -1.94 -47.23 -30.39
N GLY A 363 -1.73 -46.47 -31.47
CA GLY A 363 -2.79 -45.67 -32.10
C GLY A 363 -3.31 -44.51 -31.23
N SER A 364 -2.51 -44.07 -30.25
CA SER A 364 -2.85 -42.99 -29.32
C SER A 364 -2.15 -41.69 -29.69
N LEU A 365 -2.76 -40.57 -29.31
CA LEU A 365 -2.24 -39.23 -29.53
C LEU A 365 -1.91 -38.55 -28.20
N ILE A 366 -0.65 -38.15 -28.02
CA ILE A 366 -0.20 -37.31 -26.92
C ILE A 366 -0.48 -35.86 -27.28
N VAL A 367 -1.19 -35.15 -26.40
CA VAL A 367 -1.50 -33.73 -26.55
C VAL A 367 -0.94 -32.98 -25.34
N GLU A 368 0.15 -32.24 -25.54
CA GLU A 368 0.64 -31.35 -24.49
C GLU A 368 -0.38 -30.24 -24.22
N THR A 369 -0.58 -29.85 -22.95
CA THR A 369 -1.59 -28.82 -22.63
C THR A 369 -1.29 -27.47 -23.28
N ILE A 370 -0.03 -27.15 -23.58
CA ILE A 370 0.32 -25.96 -24.37
C ILE A 370 -0.14 -26.06 -25.82
N THR A 371 -0.06 -27.24 -26.43
CA THR A 371 -0.54 -27.48 -27.80
C THR A 371 -2.06 -27.46 -27.85
N LEU A 372 -2.74 -28.06 -26.86
CA LEU A 372 -4.19 -27.98 -26.73
C LEU A 372 -4.66 -26.52 -26.60
N LEU A 373 -3.99 -25.71 -25.77
CA LEU A 373 -4.32 -24.30 -25.62
C LEU A 373 -4.13 -23.50 -26.91
N LYS A 374 -3.07 -23.77 -27.68
CA LYS A 374 -2.86 -23.12 -28.98
C LYS A 374 -3.95 -23.49 -29.98
N LEU A 375 -4.32 -24.76 -30.04
CA LEU A 375 -5.43 -25.22 -30.88
C LEU A 375 -6.75 -24.53 -30.47
N PHE A 376 -6.99 -24.40 -29.17
CA PHE A 376 -8.16 -23.71 -28.65
C PHE A 376 -8.12 -22.20 -28.91
N GLU A 377 -6.96 -21.56 -28.83
CA GLU A 377 -6.75 -20.16 -29.21
C GLU A 377 -7.08 -19.94 -30.69
N GLN A 378 -6.57 -20.79 -31.58
CA GLN A 378 -6.89 -20.76 -33.02
C GLN A 378 -8.41 -20.89 -33.25
N TYR A 379 -9.10 -21.76 -32.50
CA TYR A 379 -10.55 -21.89 -32.55
C TYR A 379 -11.28 -20.62 -32.09
N LEU A 380 -10.91 -20.06 -30.94
CA LEU A 380 -11.53 -18.84 -30.39
C LEU A 380 -11.30 -17.61 -31.29
N LEU A 381 -10.18 -17.56 -31.99
CA LEU A 381 -9.85 -16.52 -32.98
C LEU A 381 -10.51 -16.76 -34.35
N GLY A 382 -11.16 -17.90 -34.57
CA GLY A 382 -11.77 -18.29 -35.85
C GLY A 382 -10.75 -18.64 -36.93
N GLU A 383 -9.49 -18.88 -36.56
CA GLU A 383 -8.43 -19.34 -37.46
C GLU A 383 -8.60 -20.83 -37.82
N LYS A 384 -9.16 -21.60 -36.88
CA LYS A 384 -9.66 -22.95 -37.12
C LYS A 384 -11.14 -23.04 -36.76
N ASN A 385 -11.91 -23.73 -37.57
CA ASN A 385 -13.27 -24.10 -37.21
C ASN A 385 -13.28 -25.42 -36.40
N ARG A 386 -14.45 -25.77 -35.86
CA ARG A 386 -14.62 -26.97 -35.03
C ARG A 386 -14.21 -28.26 -35.73
N ASP A 387 -14.57 -28.43 -36.99
CA ASP A 387 -14.25 -29.65 -37.76
C ASP A 387 -12.74 -29.78 -37.96
N GLU A 388 -12.03 -28.68 -38.22
CA GLU A 388 -10.57 -28.66 -38.32
C GLU A 388 -9.89 -29.01 -36.99
N CYS A 389 -10.46 -28.58 -35.86
CA CYS A 389 -9.99 -28.98 -34.53
C CYS A 389 -10.21 -30.48 -34.28
N ILE A 390 -11.39 -31.00 -34.64
CA ILE A 390 -11.70 -32.44 -34.55
C ILE A 390 -10.73 -33.24 -35.42
N ASP A 391 -10.53 -32.84 -36.68
CA ASP A 391 -9.63 -33.50 -37.62
C ASP A 391 -8.18 -33.51 -37.11
N SER A 392 -7.75 -32.44 -36.44
CA SER A 392 -6.42 -32.38 -35.82
C SER A 392 -6.24 -33.46 -34.75
N LEU A 393 -7.29 -33.83 -34.03
CA LEU A 393 -7.25 -34.87 -33.00
C LEU A 393 -7.48 -36.29 -33.56
N VAL A 394 -8.29 -36.42 -34.60
CA VAL A 394 -8.68 -37.73 -35.19
C VAL A 394 -7.59 -38.27 -36.12
N ASN A 395 -6.95 -37.41 -36.91
CA ASN A 395 -6.06 -37.83 -38.00
C ASN A 395 -4.59 -37.94 -37.60
N ASN A 396 -4.27 -37.81 -36.31
CA ASN A 396 -2.90 -37.83 -35.79
C ASN A 396 -2.72 -38.91 -34.72
N THR A 397 -1.51 -39.47 -34.63
CA THR A 397 -1.05 -40.34 -33.54
C THR A 397 0.35 -39.93 -33.13
N GLY A 398 0.85 -40.46 -32.00
CA GLY A 398 2.16 -40.06 -31.47
C GLY A 398 2.08 -38.77 -30.67
N LEU A 399 2.55 -37.66 -31.23
CA LEU A 399 2.53 -36.35 -30.57
C LEU A 399 1.83 -35.32 -31.47
N LEU A 400 0.85 -34.60 -30.93
CA LEU A 400 0.19 -33.54 -31.66
C LEU A 400 1.16 -32.37 -31.87
N ASN A 401 1.33 -31.98 -33.13
CA ASN A 401 1.98 -30.75 -33.53
C ASN A 401 0.90 -29.75 -33.97
N CYS A 402 0.99 -28.52 -33.49
CA CYS A 402 0.23 -27.40 -34.07
C CYS A 402 1.22 -26.54 -34.86
N ASP A 403 0.91 -26.33 -36.14
CA ASP A 403 1.56 -25.34 -36.99
C ASP A 403 1.16 -23.91 -36.58
#